data_AF-A0A2N2CLL4-F1
#
_entry.id   AF-A0A2N2CLL4-F1
#
_cell.length_a   1.000
_cell.length_b   1.000
_cell.length_c   1.000
_cell.angle_alpha   90.00
_cell.angle_beta   90.00
_cell.angle_gamma   90.00
#
_symmetry.space_group_name_H-M   'P 1'
#
loop_
_entity.id
_entity.type
_entity.pdbx_description
1 polymer ?
#
loop_
_entity_poly.entity_id
_entity_poly.type
_entity_poly.pdbx_seq_one_letter_code
_entity_poly.pdbx_strand_id
1 'polypeptide(L)'
;MSNNTDYIDLQMELENLIIQDYDKLYACAFRMIDNQQDAEDILQNSFLNAYKNLSKFRRESKLFTWLYRIVINECYKHFKYINKLPLVRITENLGVTEKEFFESIEYNCDFDDDLVMDELREKCLQAFLKCLPKNQRVCFLLKTCT
;
A
#
# COMPACT_ATOMS: atom_id res chain seq x y z
N MET A 1 -14.70 26.00 19.85
CA MET A 1 -15.27 26.10 18.49
C MET A 1 -14.23 25.83 17.40
N SER A 2 -12.93 26.04 17.65
CA SER A 2 -11.80 25.71 16.75
C SER A 2 -11.73 24.23 16.32
N ASN A 3 -11.95 23.28 17.24
CA ASN A 3 -11.80 21.85 16.94
C ASN A 3 -12.74 21.28 15.85
N ASN A 4 -13.87 21.94 15.56
CA ASN A 4 -14.82 21.44 14.56
C ASN A 4 -14.45 21.91 13.15
N THR A 5 -13.98 23.15 13.01
CA THR A 5 -13.48 23.70 11.74
C THR A 5 -12.21 22.96 11.30
N ASP A 6 -11.26 22.77 12.21
CA ASP A 6 -10.01 22.05 11.90
C ASP A 6 -10.25 20.59 11.46
N TYR A 7 -11.31 19.96 11.98
CA TYR A 7 -11.70 18.60 11.60
C TYR A 7 -12.36 18.55 10.23
N ILE A 8 -13.24 19.50 9.92
CA ILE A 8 -13.89 19.61 8.60
C ILE A 8 -12.85 19.87 7.51
N ASP A 9 -11.89 20.76 7.77
CA ASP A 9 -10.81 21.06 6.82
C ASP A 9 -9.94 19.84 6.55
N LEU A 10 -9.58 19.09 7.60
CA LEU A 10 -8.81 17.86 7.46
C LEU A 10 -9.58 16.75 6.74
N GLN A 11 -10.90 16.69 6.92
CA GLN A 11 -11.76 15.75 6.19
C GLN A 11 -11.79 16.08 4.71
N MET A 12 -11.93 17.37 4.36
CA MET A 12 -11.93 17.80 2.96
C MET A 12 -10.56 17.59 2.29
N GLU A 13 -9.47 17.77 3.03
CA GLU A 13 -8.11 17.44 2.58
C GLU A 13 -7.98 15.94 2.27
N LEU A 14 -8.50 15.07 3.14
CA LEU A 14 -8.50 13.61 2.92
C LEU A 14 -9.33 13.22 1.70
N GLU A 15 -10.52 13.78 1.54
CA GLU A 15 -11.41 13.52 0.39
C GLU A 15 -10.72 13.86 -0.93
N ASN A 16 -10.14 15.04 -1.03
CA ASN A 16 -9.43 15.48 -2.23
C ASN A 16 -8.20 14.59 -2.53
N LEU A 17 -7.46 14.22 -1.49
CA LEU A 17 -6.30 13.34 -1.62
C LEU A 17 -6.70 11.95 -2.14
N ILE A 18 -7.79 11.38 -1.62
CA ILE A 18 -8.29 10.08 -2.07
C ILE A 18 -8.65 10.13 -3.55
N ILE A 19 -9.31 11.20 -4.02
CA ILE A 19 -9.69 11.35 -5.42
C ILE A 19 -8.46 11.48 -6.31
N GLN A 20 -7.48 12.29 -5.90
CA GLN A 20 -6.28 12.58 -6.70
C GLN A 20 -5.31 11.39 -6.79
N ASP A 21 -5.14 10.65 -5.70
CA ASP A 21 -4.17 9.56 -5.61
C ASP A 21 -4.82 8.17 -5.60
N TYR A 22 -6.10 8.05 -5.98
CA TYR A 22 -6.83 6.78 -6.02
C TYR A 22 -6.05 5.71 -6.80
N ASP A 23 -5.61 6.03 -8.02
CA ASP A 23 -4.91 5.09 -8.89
C ASP A 23 -3.58 4.63 -8.29
N LYS A 24 -2.86 5.50 -7.58
CA LYS A 24 -1.60 5.16 -6.89
C LYS A 24 -1.86 4.24 -5.71
N LEU A 25 -2.89 4.53 -4.92
CA LEU A 25 -3.29 3.71 -3.77
C LEU A 25 -3.81 2.34 -4.23
N TYR A 26 -4.56 2.31 -5.34
CA TYR A 26 -5.02 1.09 -6.00
C TYR A 26 -3.85 0.26 -6.51
N ALA A 27 -2.92 0.88 -7.25
CA ALA A 27 -1.73 0.20 -7.75
C ALA A 27 -0.91 -0.39 -6.60
N CYS A 28 -0.78 0.30 -5.46
CA CYS A 28 -0.15 -0.26 -4.27
C CYS A 28 -0.88 -1.50 -3.75
N ALA A 29 -2.18 -1.42 -3.51
CA ALA A 29 -2.97 -2.55 -3.01
C ALA A 29 -2.93 -3.74 -3.99
N PHE A 30 -3.07 -3.47 -5.29
CA PHE A 30 -3.02 -4.46 -6.35
C PHE A 30 -1.66 -5.13 -6.45
N ARG A 31 -0.56 -4.36 -6.39
CA ARG A 31 0.81 -4.90 -6.31
C ARG A 31 1.04 -5.81 -5.10
N MET A 32 0.35 -5.58 -3.99
CA MET A 32 0.42 -6.47 -2.82
C MET A 32 -0.33 -7.78 -3.08
N ILE A 33 -1.59 -7.65 -3.49
CA ILE A 33 -2.60 -8.70 -3.36
C ILE A 33 -2.72 -9.53 -4.63
N ASP A 34 -2.43 -8.94 -5.79
CA ASP A 34 -2.50 -9.59 -7.11
C ASP A 34 -3.91 -10.12 -7.45
N ASN A 35 -4.93 -9.50 -6.86
CA ASN A 35 -6.33 -9.71 -7.21
C ASN A 35 -7.02 -8.35 -7.23
N GLN A 36 -7.67 -8.04 -8.35
CA GLN A 36 -8.35 -6.77 -8.55
C GLN A 36 -9.48 -6.54 -7.54
N GLN A 37 -10.35 -7.53 -7.34
CA GLN A 37 -11.51 -7.41 -6.44
C GLN A 37 -11.06 -7.23 -4.99
N ASP A 38 -10.11 -8.05 -4.55
CA ASP A 38 -9.57 -7.94 -3.19
C ASP A 38 -8.84 -6.60 -2.96
N ALA A 39 -8.15 -6.08 -3.99
CA ALA A 39 -7.49 -4.78 -3.91
C ALA A 39 -8.49 -3.61 -3.80
N GLU A 40 -9.60 -3.67 -4.55
CA GLU A 40 -10.70 -2.70 -4.43
C GLU A 40 -11.32 -2.73 -3.03
N ASP A 41 -11.61 -3.92 -2.49
CA ASP A 41 -12.15 -4.11 -1.14
C ASP A 41 -11.20 -3.58 -0.06
N ILE A 42 -9.89 -3.81 -0.23
CA ILE A 42 -8.87 -3.28 0.68
C ILE A 42 -8.86 -1.76 0.67
N LEU A 43 -8.96 -1.12 -0.49
CA LEU A 43 -9.02 0.34 -0.56
C LEU A 43 -10.26 0.89 0.12
N GLN A 44 -11.42 0.32 -0.13
CA GLN A 44 -12.66 0.74 0.51
C GLN A 44 -12.55 0.65 2.04
N ASN A 45 -12.04 -0.48 2.55
CA ASN A 45 -11.80 -0.65 3.99
C ASN A 45 -10.76 0.33 4.53
N SER A 46 -9.74 0.64 3.75
CA SER A 46 -8.69 1.60 4.11
C SER A 46 -9.23 3.00 4.24
N PHE A 47 -10.06 3.45 3.29
CA PHE A 47 -10.71 4.75 3.33
C PHE A 47 -11.65 4.85 4.52
N LEU A 48 -12.48 3.82 4.76
CA LEU A 48 -13.35 3.78 5.93
C LEU A 48 -12.54 3.86 7.24
N ASN A 49 -11.41 3.15 7.32
CA ASN A 49 -10.53 3.21 8.48
C ASN A 49 -9.80 4.55 8.61
N ALA A 50 -9.49 5.21 7.51
CA ALA A 50 -8.95 6.57 7.51
C ALA A 50 -9.98 7.55 8.08
N TYR A 51 -11.21 7.59 7.57
CA TYR A 51 -12.28 8.46 8.13
C TYR A 51 -12.49 8.21 9.63
N LYS A 52 -12.58 6.95 10.06
CA LYS A 52 -12.79 6.58 11.47
C LYS A 52 -11.64 7.04 12.39
N ASN A 53 -10.42 7.11 11.88
CA ASN A 53 -9.24 7.45 12.66
C ASN A 53 -8.67 8.84 12.34
N LEU A 54 -9.36 9.64 11.53
CA LEU A 54 -8.88 10.95 11.08
C LEU A 54 -8.62 11.90 12.25
N SER A 55 -9.47 11.85 13.29
CA SER A 55 -9.29 12.62 14.51
C SER A 55 -8.02 12.27 15.30
N LYS A 56 -7.40 11.12 15.03
CA LYS A 56 -6.15 10.67 15.65
C LYS A 56 -4.91 11.05 14.82
N PHE A 57 -5.09 11.66 13.65
CA PHE A 57 -3.98 12.08 12.81
C PHE A 57 -3.25 13.27 13.45
N ARG A 58 -2.00 13.03 13.90
CA ARG A 58 -1.21 14.01 14.66
C ARG A 58 -0.41 14.99 13.80
N ARG A 59 -0.56 14.95 12.47
CA ARG A 59 0.22 15.78 11.51
C ARG A 59 1.76 15.66 11.64
N GLU A 60 2.24 14.56 12.22
CA GLU A 60 3.68 14.21 12.32
C GLU A 60 4.26 13.69 10.99
N SER A 61 3.43 13.51 9.97
CA SER A 61 3.78 13.04 8.62
C SER A 61 2.79 13.63 7.61
N LYS A 62 3.07 13.55 6.31
CA LYS A 62 2.10 13.93 5.27
C LYS A 62 0.85 13.06 5.38
N LEU A 63 -0.32 13.64 5.09
CA LEU A 63 -1.60 12.90 5.11
C LEU A 63 -1.59 11.70 4.15
N PHE A 64 -0.96 11.86 2.98
CA PHE A 64 -0.70 10.77 2.04
C PHE A 64 0.08 9.61 2.66
N THR A 65 1.22 9.89 3.31
CA THR A 65 2.02 8.85 3.96
C THR A 65 1.24 8.11 5.04
N TRP A 66 0.39 8.82 5.78
CA TRP A 66 -0.48 8.20 6.78
C TRP A 66 -1.56 7.30 6.15
N LEU A 67 -2.25 7.79 5.11
CA LEU A 67 -3.25 7.02 4.36
C LEU A 67 -2.64 5.78 3.71
N TYR A 68 -1.47 5.93 3.08
CA TYR A 68 -0.73 4.85 2.45
C TYR A 68 -0.35 3.74 3.45
N ARG A 69 0.03 4.11 4.68
CA ARG A 69 0.25 3.13 5.77
C ARG A 69 -1.02 2.39 6.16
N ILE A 70 -2.19 3.03 6.12
CA ILE A 70 -3.46 2.36 6.38
C ILE A 70 -3.74 1.30 5.30
N VAL A 71 -3.53 1.64 4.02
CA VAL A 71 -3.70 0.70 2.89
C VAL A 71 -2.84 -0.54 3.05
N ILE A 72 -1.57 -0.36 3.39
CA ILE A 72 -0.64 -1.47 3.59
C ILE A 72 -1.01 -2.32 4.81
N ASN A 73 -1.49 -1.70 5.89
CA ASN A 73 -1.98 -2.45 7.04
C ASN A 73 -3.22 -3.29 6.71
N GLU A 74 -4.14 -2.79 5.89
CA GLU A 74 -5.28 -3.58 5.41
C GLU A 74 -4.85 -4.75 4.51
N CYS A 75 -3.87 -4.55 3.62
CA CYS A 75 -3.27 -5.64 2.84
C CYS A 75 -2.68 -6.73 3.75
N TYR A 76 -1.97 -6.33 4.81
CA TYR A 76 -1.42 -7.28 5.78
C TYR A 76 -2.49 -8.04 6.56
N LYS A 77 -3.58 -7.37 6.96
CA LYS A 77 -4.74 -8.02 7.59
C LYS A 77 -5.37 -9.05 6.66
N HIS A 78 -5.54 -8.71 5.39
CA HIS A 78 -6.05 -9.61 4.36
C HIS A 78 -5.16 -10.86 4.24
N PHE A 79 -3.84 -10.71 4.18
CA PHE A 79 -2.93 -11.86 4.18
C PHE A 79 -3.02 -12.73 5.43
N LYS A 80 -3.15 -12.12 6.61
CA LYS A 80 -3.31 -12.84 7.88
C LYS A 80 -4.64 -13.59 7.93
N TYR A 81 -5.69 -13.04 7.34
CA TYR A 81 -6.98 -13.71 7.18
C TYR A 81 -6.85 -14.93 6.26
N ILE A 82 -6.24 -14.76 5.07
CA ILE A 82 -6.01 -15.86 4.13
C ILE A 82 -5.17 -16.98 4.75
N ASN A 83 -4.09 -16.66 5.46
CA ASN A 83 -3.23 -17.68 6.09
C ASN A 83 -3.94 -18.47 7.21
N LYS A 84 -5.04 -17.94 7.75
CA LYS A 84 -5.87 -18.64 8.75
C LYS A 84 -6.96 -19.50 8.11
N LEU A 85 -7.22 -19.34 6.81
CA LEU A 85 -8.12 -20.21 6.07
C LEU A 85 -7.41 -21.53 5.76
N PRO A 86 -8.07 -22.70 5.94
CA PRO A 86 -7.45 -24.02 5.80
C PRO A 86 -7.02 -24.40 4.37
N LEU A 87 -7.01 -23.48 3.40
CA LEU A 87 -6.90 -23.78 1.96
C LEU A 87 -5.57 -23.38 1.27
N VAL A 88 -4.61 -22.73 1.93
CA VAL A 88 -3.39 -22.22 1.25
C VAL A 88 -2.13 -22.98 1.68
N ARG A 89 -1.86 -24.13 1.04
CA ARG A 89 -0.62 -24.92 1.15
C ARG A 89 -0.06 -25.29 -0.22
N ILE A 90 0.28 -24.32 -1.06
CA ILE A 90 1.15 -24.56 -2.23
C ILE A 90 1.96 -23.28 -2.46
N THR A 91 3.28 -23.38 -2.57
CA THR A 91 4.30 -22.34 -2.83
C THR A 91 5.13 -21.85 -1.63
N GLU A 92 6.26 -22.53 -1.42
CA GLU A 92 7.42 -22.24 -0.56
C GLU A 92 8.62 -22.82 -1.39
N ASN A 93 9.82 -22.25 -1.60
CA ASN A 93 10.73 -21.44 -0.80
C ASN A 93 11.85 -20.85 -1.70
N LEU A 94 12.47 -19.71 -1.34
CA LEU A 94 13.56 -19.07 -2.11
C LEU A 94 14.81 -18.62 -1.30
N GLY A 95 15.04 -19.16 -0.10
CA GLY A 95 16.39 -19.35 0.46
C GLY A 95 17.38 -18.17 0.53
N VAL A 96 16.94 -16.92 0.73
CA VAL A 96 17.83 -15.76 0.97
C VAL A 96 17.50 -15.11 2.31
N THR A 97 18.52 -14.75 3.09
CA THR A 97 18.36 -14.12 4.40
C THR A 97 17.92 -12.66 4.27
N GLU A 98 16.86 -12.29 5.01
CA GLU A 98 16.17 -11.00 4.90
C GLU A 98 17.12 -9.79 4.97
N LYS A 99 18.14 -9.87 5.82
CA LYS A 99 19.02 -8.73 6.14
C LYS A 99 19.97 -8.33 5.00
N GLU A 100 20.47 -9.30 4.25
CA GLU A 100 21.46 -9.08 3.17
C GLU A 100 20.80 -8.45 1.92
N PHE A 101 19.50 -8.67 1.74
CA PHE A 101 18.73 -8.09 0.64
C PHE A 101 18.43 -6.60 0.86
N PHE A 102 18.07 -6.20 2.08
CA PHE A 102 17.67 -4.83 2.41
C PHE A 102 18.81 -3.80 2.36
N GLU A 103 20.07 -4.22 2.54
CA GLU A 103 21.23 -3.32 2.52
C GLU A 103 21.70 -2.95 1.09
N SER A 104 21.25 -3.67 0.07
CA SER A 104 21.75 -3.53 -1.31
C SER A 104 21.02 -2.48 -2.18
N ILE A 105 19.94 -1.87 -1.69
CA ILE A 105 19.09 -0.99 -2.51
C ILE A 105 19.16 0.46 -2.01
N GLU A 106 20.05 1.24 -2.61
CA GLU A 106 19.91 2.69 -2.76
C GLU A 106 19.15 2.98 -4.06
N TYR A 107 18.08 3.78 -4.06
CA TYR A 107 17.65 4.53 -5.26
C TYR A 107 16.63 5.65 -4.98
N ASN A 108 16.79 6.73 -5.77
CA ASN A 108 16.01 7.97 -5.85
C ASN A 108 14.68 7.77 -6.60
N CYS A 109 13.66 8.58 -6.25
CA CYS A 109 12.37 8.64 -6.95
C CYS A 109 12.26 9.92 -7.79
N ASP A 110 12.46 9.79 -9.09
CA ASP A 110 11.80 10.60 -10.12
C ASP A 110 11.24 9.60 -11.13
N PHE A 111 9.93 9.64 -11.37
CA PHE A 111 9.28 8.77 -12.33
C PHE A 111 8.43 9.63 -13.25
N ASP A 112 9.02 10.01 -14.37
CA ASP A 112 8.32 10.42 -15.58
C ASP A 112 8.46 9.32 -16.65
N ASP A 113 7.39 9.17 -17.41
CA ASP A 113 7.22 8.64 -18.77
C ASP A 113 7.03 7.13 -19.10
N ASP A 114 6.11 7.00 -20.09
CA ASP A 114 5.77 5.93 -21.04
C ASP A 114 4.81 4.79 -20.63
N LEU A 115 3.52 5.00 -20.97
CA LEU A 115 2.34 4.14 -20.81
C LEU A 115 2.48 2.68 -21.32
N VAL A 116 3.31 2.43 -22.34
CA VAL A 116 3.57 1.06 -22.86
C VAL A 116 4.64 0.35 -22.03
N MET A 117 5.60 1.11 -21.53
CA MET A 117 6.58 0.60 -20.57
C MET A 117 5.94 0.36 -19.22
N ASP A 118 4.86 1.08 -18.87
CA ASP A 118 4.10 0.87 -17.64
C ASP A 118 3.44 -0.51 -17.57
N GLU A 119 2.79 -0.99 -18.62
CA GLU A 119 2.14 -2.31 -18.58
C GLU A 119 3.18 -3.44 -18.46
N LEU A 120 4.30 -3.31 -19.19
CA LEU A 120 5.40 -4.27 -19.11
C LEU A 120 6.09 -4.21 -17.74
N ARG A 121 6.36 -3.00 -17.25
CA ARG A 121 6.93 -2.72 -15.93
C ARG A 121 6.03 -3.22 -14.82
N GLU A 122 4.72 -3.06 -14.94
CA GLU A 122 3.73 -3.54 -13.98
C GLU A 122 3.69 -5.07 -13.95
N LYS A 123 3.68 -5.74 -15.12
CA LYS A 123 3.76 -7.20 -15.18
C LYS A 123 5.09 -7.73 -14.63
N CYS A 124 6.21 -7.11 -14.97
CA CYS A 124 7.52 -7.46 -14.44
C CYS A 124 7.61 -7.24 -12.93
N LEU A 125 7.06 -6.12 -12.44
CA LEU A 125 7.01 -5.79 -11.03
C LEU A 125 6.10 -6.76 -10.27
N GLN A 126 4.95 -7.12 -10.82
CA GLN A 126 4.07 -8.13 -10.23
C GLN A 126 4.74 -9.51 -10.18
N ALA A 127 5.42 -9.91 -11.25
CA ALA A 127 6.18 -11.17 -11.27
C ALA A 127 7.29 -11.16 -10.21
N PHE A 128 8.02 -10.04 -10.07
CA PHE A 128 9.02 -9.86 -9.03
C PHE A 128 8.40 -9.92 -7.62
N LEU A 129 7.33 -9.16 -7.39
CA LEU A 129 6.61 -9.14 -6.10
C LEU A 129 6.06 -10.52 -5.76
N LYS A 130 5.58 -11.32 -6.72
CA LYS A 130 5.17 -12.72 -6.48
C LYS A 130 6.27 -13.58 -5.89
N CYS A 131 7.51 -13.38 -6.33
CA CYS A 131 8.68 -14.09 -5.81
C CYS A 131 9.10 -13.61 -4.40
N LEU A 132 8.62 -12.45 -3.95
CA LEU A 132 8.86 -11.93 -2.61
C LEU A 132 7.85 -12.48 -1.58
N PRO A 133 8.30 -12.89 -0.38
CA PRO A 133 7.46 -13.12 0.77
C PRO A 133 6.59 -11.91 1.13
N LYS A 134 5.39 -12.17 1.67
CA LYS A 134 4.38 -11.14 2.01
C LYS A 134 4.93 -9.98 2.84
N ASN A 135 5.79 -10.28 3.82
CA ASN A 135 6.41 -9.28 4.69
C ASN A 135 7.40 -8.37 3.94
N GLN A 136 8.05 -8.88 2.89
CA GLN A 136 9.01 -8.12 2.09
C GLN A 136 8.31 -7.23 1.06
N ARG A 137 7.16 -7.66 0.51
CA ARG A 137 6.29 -6.80 -0.33
C ARG A 137 5.83 -5.55 0.42
N VAL A 138 5.42 -5.72 1.69
CA VAL A 138 5.03 -4.63 2.60
C VAL A 138 6.17 -3.61 2.75
N CYS A 139 7.39 -4.07 3.07
CA CYS A 139 8.54 -3.19 3.20
C CYS A 139 8.88 -2.45 1.90
N PHE A 140 8.87 -3.16 0.77
CA PHE A 140 9.14 -2.58 -0.55
C PHE A 140 8.13 -1.48 -0.90
N LEU A 141 6.84 -1.74 -0.67
CA LEU A 141 5.80 -0.78 -1.00
C LEU A 141 5.76 0.40 -0.03
N LEU A 142 6.05 0.19 1.25
CA LEU A 142 6.23 1.30 2.21
C LEU A 142 7.41 2.19 1.83
N LYS A 143 8.52 1.59 1.39
CA LYS A 143 9.73 2.32 1.04
C LYS A 143 9.62 3.14 -0.25
N THR A 144 8.71 2.76 -1.15
CA THR A 144 8.46 3.48 -2.41
C THR A 144 7.56 4.72 -2.26
N CYS A 145 7.05 5.04 -1.06
CA CYS A 145 6.15 6.18 -0.81
C CYS A 145 6.66 7.21 0.22
N THR A 146 7.97 7.18 0.51
CA THR A 146 8.68 8.22 1.27
C THR A 146 9.58 9.00 0.34
#